data_AF-A0AAU3P149-F1
#
_entry.id   AF-A0AAU3P149-F1
#
_cell.length_a   1.000
_cell.length_b   1.000
_cell.length_c   1.000
_cell.angle_alpha   90.00
_cell.angle_beta   90.00
_cell.angle_gamma   90.00
#
_symmetry.space_group_name_H-M   'P 1'
#
loop_
_entity.id
_entity.type
_entity.pdbx_description
1 polymer ?
#
loop_
_entity_poly.entity_id
_entity_poly.type
_entity_poly.pdbx_seq_one_letter_code
_entity_poly.pdbx_strand_id
1 'polypeptide(L)'
;MLGGRDGWDAYPDASATYGGQWQGPVFVLTHRPEELKPVDGVTFLNCDVAEAVRIALDAAGGKNLEVLSPSIGRQLLERGLIDEIDLHIAPVLLGDGIRLFDNPGGSPVRLGLVNGSDPSLVVNVRYRLAAAG
;
A
#
# COMPACT_ATOMS: atom_id res chain seq x y z
N MET A 1 9.10 2.41 2.36
CA MET A 1 7.79 2.17 1.69
C MET A 1 8.01 1.90 0.21
N LEU A 2 7.10 1.15 -0.41
CA LEU A 2 7.04 0.90 -1.84
C LEU A 2 5.70 1.40 -2.39
N GLY A 3 5.74 2.44 -3.22
CA GLY A 3 4.60 2.98 -3.94
C GLY A 3 4.61 2.60 -5.42
N GLY A 4 3.47 2.80 -6.09
CA GLY A 4 3.36 2.70 -7.55
C GLY A 4 3.27 4.07 -8.22
N ARG A 5 3.39 4.08 -9.56
CA ARG A 5 3.33 5.30 -10.38
C ARG A 5 2.10 6.17 -10.13
N ASP A 6 0.90 5.58 -10.09
CA ASP A 6 -0.35 6.35 -9.93
C ASP A 6 -0.42 7.09 -8.59
N GLY A 7 0.04 6.44 -7.51
CA GLY A 7 0.11 7.04 -6.19
C GLY A 7 1.12 8.18 -6.12
N TRP A 8 2.27 8.00 -6.78
CA TRP A 8 3.29 9.04 -6.92
C TRP A 8 2.77 10.25 -7.70
N ASP A 9 2.02 10.05 -8.79
CA ASP A 9 1.49 11.15 -9.58
C ASP A 9 0.42 11.95 -8.84
N ALA A 10 -0.40 11.28 -8.04
CA ALA A 10 -1.39 11.94 -7.18
C ALA A 10 -0.73 12.71 -6.02
N TYR A 11 0.36 12.18 -5.45
CA TYR A 11 1.05 12.71 -4.29
C TYR A 11 2.58 12.65 -4.46
N PRO A 12 3.18 13.53 -5.29
CA PRO A 12 4.59 13.45 -5.68
C PRO A 12 5.57 13.96 -4.60
N ASP A 13 5.08 14.22 -3.39
CA ASP A 13 5.87 14.69 -2.27
C ASP A 13 6.04 13.58 -1.22
N ALA A 14 7.17 12.86 -1.31
CA ALA A 14 7.55 11.84 -0.34
C ALA A 14 7.75 12.42 1.08
N SER A 15 8.07 13.71 1.21
CA SER A 15 8.25 14.32 2.53
C SER A 15 6.93 14.52 3.28
N ALA A 16 5.79 14.48 2.57
CA ALA A 16 4.46 14.59 3.14
C ALA A 16 3.87 13.23 3.57
N THR A 17 4.55 12.11 3.31
CA THR A 17 4.07 10.78 3.68
C THR A 17 3.78 10.70 5.20
N TYR A 18 2.58 10.23 5.55
CA TYR A 18 2.04 10.24 6.92
C TYR A 18 2.10 11.62 7.61
N GLY A 19 1.86 12.70 6.87
CA GLY A 19 1.96 14.05 7.42
C GLY A 19 3.39 14.41 7.84
N GLY A 20 4.38 13.87 7.14
CA GLY A 20 5.81 14.07 7.40
C GLY A 20 6.39 13.26 8.56
N GLN A 21 5.67 12.24 9.02
CA GLN A 21 6.16 11.34 10.07
C GLN A 21 6.92 10.13 9.50
N TRP A 22 6.90 9.91 8.18
CA TRP A 22 7.64 8.81 7.57
C TRP A 22 9.16 8.97 7.76
N GLN A 23 9.79 7.92 8.26
CA GLN A 23 11.25 7.83 8.40
C GLN A 23 11.74 6.54 7.77
N GLY A 24 12.32 6.65 6.57
CA GLY A 24 12.95 5.52 5.89
C GLY A 24 12.98 5.68 4.38
N PRO A 25 13.61 4.73 3.66
CA PRO A 25 13.69 4.76 2.21
C PRO A 25 12.31 4.76 1.53
N VAL A 26 12.18 5.54 0.47
CA VAL A 26 10.97 5.61 -0.37
C VAL A 26 11.30 5.06 -1.75
N PHE A 27 10.58 4.02 -2.16
CA PHE A 27 10.70 3.40 -3.47
C PHE A 27 9.43 3.61 -4.27
N VAL A 28 9.57 3.90 -5.56
CA VAL A 28 8.45 4.00 -6.49
C VAL A 28 8.70 3.04 -7.66
N LEU A 29 7.86 2.03 -7.79
CA LEU A 29 7.92 1.08 -8.90
C LEU A 29 7.18 1.65 -10.12
N THR A 30 7.88 1.77 -11.24
CA THR A 30 7.34 2.27 -12.50
C THR A 30 8.08 1.67 -13.70
N HIS A 31 7.37 1.45 -14.80
CA HIS A 31 7.97 1.02 -16.06
C HIS A 31 8.64 2.16 -16.83
N ARG A 32 8.43 3.41 -16.41
CA ARG A 32 8.90 4.63 -17.09
C ARG A 32 9.60 5.60 -16.12
N PRO A 33 10.71 5.17 -15.49
CA PRO A 33 11.45 6.02 -14.54
C PRO A 33 12.06 7.26 -15.21
N GLU A 34 12.34 7.22 -16.52
CA GLU A 34 12.90 8.32 -17.30
C GLU A 34 11.96 9.53 -17.43
N GLU A 35 10.65 9.35 -17.22
CA GLU A 35 9.67 10.44 -17.19
C GLU A 35 9.71 11.21 -15.85
N LEU A 36 10.44 10.71 -14.85
CA LEU A 36 10.48 11.25 -13.50
C LEU A 36 11.77 12.03 -13.27
N LYS A 37 11.63 13.20 -12.66
CA LYS A 37 12.79 13.95 -12.17
C LYS A 37 13.36 13.23 -10.95
N PRO A 38 14.69 13.13 -10.80
CA PRO A 38 15.28 12.68 -9.56
C PRO A 38 14.76 13.50 -8.38
N VAL A 39 14.40 12.81 -7.30
CA VAL A 39 13.95 13.43 -6.04
C VAL A 39 14.80 12.87 -4.91
N ASP A 40 15.35 13.76 -4.09
CA ASP A 40 16.17 13.37 -2.96
C ASP A 40 15.39 12.47 -2.00
N GLY A 41 16.01 11.36 -1.59
CA GLY A 41 15.38 10.37 -0.71
C GLY A 41 14.38 9.42 -1.39
N VAL A 42 14.15 9.55 -2.70
CA VAL A 42 13.26 8.67 -3.48
C VAL A 42 14.06 7.89 -4.51
N THR A 43 13.84 6.57 -4.56
CA THR A 43 14.42 5.68 -5.56
C THR A 43 13.35 5.16 -6.50
N PHE A 44 13.46 5.50 -7.79
CA PHE A 44 12.60 4.94 -8.83
C PHE A 44 13.15 3.59 -9.29
N LEU A 45 12.32 2.54 -9.22
CA LEU A 45 12.66 1.18 -9.63
C LEU A 45 11.89 0.81 -10.89
N ASN A 46 12.56 0.09 -11.79
CA ASN A 46 11.97 -0.54 -12.97
C ASN A 46 12.43 -1.99 -13.04
N CYS A 47 11.75 -2.86 -12.30
CA CYS A 47 12.05 -4.29 -12.17
C CYS A 47 10.76 -5.10 -11.88
N ASP A 48 10.88 -6.42 -11.72
CA ASP A 48 9.75 -7.24 -11.22
C ASP A 48 9.39 -6.87 -9.78
N VAL A 49 8.13 -7.02 -9.43
CA VAL A 49 7.59 -6.65 -8.11
C VAL A 49 8.29 -7.38 -6.95
N ALA A 50 8.68 -8.65 -7.13
CA ALA A 50 9.39 -9.40 -6.09
C ALA A 50 10.81 -8.88 -5.87
N GLU A 51 11.47 -8.43 -6.94
CA GLU A 51 12.78 -7.80 -6.85
C GLU A 51 12.70 -6.42 -6.18
N ALA A 52 11.66 -5.64 -6.47
CA ALA A 52 11.41 -4.38 -5.78
C ALA A 52 11.21 -4.58 -4.26
N VAL A 53 10.48 -5.62 -3.85
CA VAL A 53 10.34 -6.00 -2.44
C VAL A 53 11.68 -6.37 -1.83
N ARG A 54 12.49 -7.19 -2.52
CA ARG A 54 13.82 -7.58 -2.03
C ARG A 54 14.73 -6.36 -1.79
N ILE A 55 14.80 -5.44 -2.75
CA ILE A 55 15.57 -4.19 -2.64
C ILE A 55 15.06 -3.35 -1.46
N ALA A 56 13.74 -3.20 -1.34
CA ALA A 56 13.15 -2.35 -0.32
C ALA A 56 13.26 -2.92 1.09
N LEU A 57 13.20 -4.24 1.26
CA LEU A 57 13.44 -4.92 2.53
C LEU A 57 14.91 -4.86 2.97
N ASP A 58 15.85 -5.03 2.04
CA ASP A 58 17.28 -4.86 2.32
C ASP A 58 17.58 -3.45 2.85
N ALA A 59 17.03 -2.44 2.16
CA ALA A 59 17.13 -1.04 2.58
C ALA A 59 16.40 -0.73 3.90
N ALA A 60 15.38 -1.52 4.27
CA ALA A 60 14.67 -1.38 5.54
C ALA A 60 15.51 -1.82 6.75
N GLY A 61 16.61 -2.55 6.54
CA GLY A 61 17.56 -2.90 7.61
C GLY A 61 16.92 -3.73 8.73
N GLY A 62 16.06 -4.69 8.37
CA GLY A 62 15.35 -5.55 9.32
C GLY A 62 14.06 -4.95 9.89
N LYS A 63 13.64 -3.76 9.42
CA LYS A 63 12.29 -3.21 9.67
C LYS A 63 11.30 -3.68 8.61
N ASN A 64 10.04 -3.28 8.78
CA ASN A 64 8.95 -3.61 7.86
C ASN A 64 9.03 -2.80 6.55
N LEU A 65 8.50 -3.40 5.48
CA LEU A 65 8.22 -2.71 4.22
C LEU A 65 6.71 -2.45 4.10
N GLU A 66 6.32 -1.18 4.11
CA GLU A 66 4.95 -0.78 3.79
C GLU A 66 4.75 -0.65 2.27
N VAL A 67 3.67 -1.24 1.76
CA VAL A 67 3.30 -1.19 0.33
C VAL A 67 2.06 -0.32 0.16
N LEU A 68 2.23 0.82 -0.52
CA LEU A 68 1.18 1.83 -0.71
C LEU A 68 0.71 1.84 -2.17
N SER A 69 0.22 0.69 -2.65
CA SER A 69 -0.37 0.57 -3.98
C SER A 69 -1.28 -0.65 -4.08
N PRO A 70 -2.53 -0.51 -4.55
CA PRO A 70 -3.45 -1.64 -4.69
C PRO A 70 -2.98 -2.63 -5.78
N SER A 71 -2.38 -2.15 -6.87
CA SER A 71 -1.91 -3.01 -7.96
C SER A 71 -0.65 -3.80 -7.57
N ILE A 72 0.28 -3.19 -6.84
CA ILE A 72 1.45 -3.89 -6.28
C ILE A 72 0.99 -4.86 -5.19
N GLY A 73 0.13 -4.41 -4.26
CA GLY A 73 -0.41 -5.24 -3.19
C GLY A 73 -1.10 -6.51 -3.71
N ARG A 74 -1.94 -6.41 -4.76
CA ARG A 74 -2.55 -7.58 -5.41
C ARG A 74 -1.51 -8.56 -5.95
N GLN A 75 -0.50 -8.08 -6.67
CA GLN A 75 0.55 -8.93 -7.22
C GLN A 75 1.36 -9.64 -6.13
N LEU A 76 1.62 -8.96 -5.01
CA LEU A 76 2.31 -9.55 -3.87
C LEU A 76 1.45 -10.59 -3.16
N LEU A 77 0.14 -10.35 -3.01
CA LEU A 77 -0.81 -11.33 -2.47
C LEU A 77 -0.85 -12.61 -3.32
N GLU A 78 -0.91 -12.47 -4.65
CA GLU A 78 -0.91 -13.62 -5.57
C GLU A 78 0.38 -14.45 -5.49
N ARG A 79 1.48 -13.84 -5.07
CA ARG A 79 2.79 -14.48 -4.92
C ARG A 79 3.08 -14.93 -3.49
N GLY A 80 2.16 -14.70 -2.54
CA GLY A 80 2.36 -15.04 -1.13
C GLY A 80 3.47 -14.20 -0.45
N LEU A 81 3.67 -12.96 -0.89
CA LEU A 81 4.71 -12.04 -0.40
C LEU A 81 4.16 -10.96 0.54
N ILE A 82 2.91 -11.08 0.98
CA ILE A 82 2.29 -10.20 1.99
C ILE A 82 2.16 -10.96 3.29
N ASP A 83 2.73 -10.41 4.36
CA ASP A 83 2.60 -10.94 5.71
C ASP A 83 1.33 -10.39 6.40
N GLU A 84 1.08 -9.08 6.26
CA GLU A 84 0.00 -8.37 6.96
C GLU A 84 -0.72 -7.37 6.03
N ILE A 85 -2.01 -7.12 6.29
CA ILE A 85 -2.80 -6.06 5.66
C ILE A 85 -3.33 -5.15 6.77
N ASP A 86 -2.88 -3.90 6.78
CA ASP A 86 -3.38 -2.87 7.69
C ASP A 86 -4.45 -2.01 7.00
N LEU A 87 -5.65 -1.93 7.61
CA LEU A 87 -6.83 -1.29 7.01
C LEU A 87 -7.33 -0.13 7.85
N HIS A 88 -7.22 1.08 7.29
CA HIS A 88 -7.78 2.30 7.84
C HIS A 88 -9.12 2.64 7.14
N ILE A 89 -10.24 2.51 7.86
CA ILE A 89 -11.58 2.75 7.32
C ILE A 89 -12.01 4.19 7.62
N ALA A 90 -12.08 5.04 6.58
CA ALA A 90 -12.70 6.36 6.67
C ALA A 90 -14.24 6.25 6.62
N PRO A 91 -14.99 7.07 7.40
CA PRO A 91 -16.45 7.03 7.44
C PRO A 91 -17.10 7.75 6.25
N VAL A 92 -16.72 7.39 5.02
CA VAL A 92 -17.18 8.03 3.77
C VAL A 92 -17.56 6.97 2.74
N LEU A 93 -18.72 7.13 2.10
CA LEU A 93 -19.12 6.32 0.94
C LEU A 93 -18.74 7.09 -0.34
N LEU A 94 -17.64 6.71 -0.98
CA LEU A 94 -17.05 7.44 -2.13
C LEU A 94 -17.86 7.33 -3.44
N GLY A 95 -18.70 6.31 -3.59
CA GLY A 95 -19.51 6.08 -4.79
C GLY A 95 -18.77 5.41 -5.95
N ASP A 96 -17.52 5.79 -6.21
CA ASP A 96 -16.64 5.16 -7.21
C ASP A 96 -15.15 5.27 -6.81
N GLY A 97 -14.26 4.61 -7.54
CA GLY A 97 -12.81 4.74 -7.40
C GLY A 97 -12.04 3.43 -7.47
N ILE A 98 -10.77 3.48 -7.06
CA ILE A 98 -9.87 2.34 -7.06
C ILE A 98 -10.30 1.35 -5.96
N ARG A 99 -10.53 0.09 -6.36
CA ARG A 99 -10.91 -0.97 -5.43
C ARG A 99 -9.69 -1.40 -4.61
N LEU A 100 -9.87 -1.51 -3.29
CA LEU A 100 -8.85 -2.02 -2.37
C LEU A 100 -8.37 -3.42 -2.78
N PHE A 101 -9.31 -4.31 -3.12
CA PHE A 101 -9.04 -5.65 -3.60
C PHE A 101 -9.96 -5.97 -4.77
N ASP A 102 -9.38 -6.34 -5.90
CA ASP A 102 -10.07 -6.77 -7.11
C ASP A 102 -9.30 -7.96 -7.72
N ASN A 103 -9.87 -9.16 -7.62
CA ASN A 103 -9.23 -10.41 -8.05
C ASN A 103 -10.26 -11.40 -8.63
N PRO A 104 -10.81 -11.12 -9.82
CA PRO A 104 -11.81 -11.99 -10.45
C PRO A 104 -11.24 -13.37 -10.79
N GLY A 105 -11.92 -14.42 -10.37
CA GLY A 105 -11.48 -15.81 -10.56
C GLY A 105 -10.41 -16.31 -9.57
N GLY A 106 -9.97 -15.45 -8.64
CA GLY A 106 -9.05 -15.82 -7.58
C GLY A 106 -9.69 -16.68 -6.48
N SER A 107 -8.84 -17.31 -5.67
CA SER A 107 -9.28 -18.00 -4.44
C SER A 107 -9.45 -17.02 -3.29
N PRO A 108 -10.38 -17.27 -2.34
CA PRO A 108 -10.53 -16.42 -1.17
C PRO A 108 -9.26 -16.35 -0.32
N VAL A 109 -8.78 -15.14 -0.03
CA VAL A 109 -7.72 -14.89 0.96
C VAL A 109 -8.37 -14.79 2.34
N ARG A 110 -7.92 -15.61 3.30
CA ARG A 110 -8.39 -15.58 4.69
C ARG A 110 -7.40 -14.75 5.51
N LEU A 111 -7.90 -13.73 6.18
CA LEU A 111 -7.09 -12.86 7.05
C LEU A 111 -7.38 -13.19 8.50
N GLY A 112 -6.33 -13.19 9.33
CA GLY A 112 -6.43 -13.23 10.77
C GLY A 112 -6.25 -11.84 11.37
N LEU A 113 -7.06 -11.48 12.36
CA LEU A 113 -6.89 -10.19 13.05
C LEU A 113 -5.64 -10.23 13.94
N VAL A 114 -4.63 -9.42 13.62
CA VAL A 114 -3.35 -9.36 14.34
C VAL A 114 -3.46 -8.57 15.66
N ASN A 115 -4.35 -7.58 15.72
CA ASN A 115 -4.53 -6.69 16.88
C ASN A 115 -5.67 -7.12 17.83
N GLY A 116 -6.14 -8.37 17.76
CA GLY A 116 -7.26 -8.88 18.53
C GLY A 116 -6.97 -10.22 19.19
N SER A 117 -7.78 -10.61 20.17
CA SER A 117 -7.63 -11.88 20.91
C SER A 117 -8.19 -13.11 20.18
N ASP A 118 -8.99 -12.91 19.13
CA ASP A 118 -9.55 -13.99 18.30
C ASP A 118 -9.26 -13.70 16.82
N PRO A 119 -8.43 -14.53 16.16
CA PRO A 119 -7.99 -14.34 14.78
C PRO A 119 -9.10 -14.58 13.75
N SER A 120 -10.29 -15.03 14.16
CA SER A 120 -11.41 -15.35 13.26
C SER A 120 -12.52 -14.27 13.25
N LEU A 121 -12.32 -13.16 13.95
CA LEU A 121 -13.36 -12.15 14.13
C LEU A 121 -13.59 -11.27 12.90
N VAL A 122 -14.86 -11.08 12.58
CA VAL A 122 -15.38 -10.00 11.73
C VAL A 122 -15.20 -8.67 12.48
N VAL A 123 -14.71 -7.62 11.81
CA VAL A 123 -14.70 -6.25 12.34
C VAL A 123 -16.07 -5.59 12.08
N ASN A 124 -16.82 -5.27 13.14
CA ASN A 124 -18.11 -4.56 13.03
C ASN A 124 -17.91 -3.06 13.27
N VAL A 125 -18.16 -2.24 12.24
CA VAL A 125 -18.19 -0.76 12.35
C VAL A 125 -19.60 -0.25 12.06
N ARG A 126 -20.06 0.76 12.82
CA ARG A 126 -21.37 1.38 12.65
C ARG A 126 -21.23 2.90 12.60
N TYR A 127 -21.69 3.49 11.51
CA TYR A 127 -21.73 4.95 11.30
C TYR A 127 -23.17 5.43 11.14
N ARG A 128 -23.40 6.71 11.44
CA ARG A 128 -24.64 7.44 11.12
C ARG A 128 -24.31 8.47 10.04
N LEU A 129 -25.25 8.77 9.15
CA LEU A 129 -25.11 9.88 8.21
C LEU A 129 -24.84 11.17 8.97
N ALA A 130 -23.76 11.87 8.59
CA ALA A 130 -23.55 13.24 9.01
C ALA A 130 -24.53 14.15 8.25
N ALA A 131 -25.03 15.20 8.90
CA ALA A 131 -25.73 16.26 8.18
C ALA A 131 -24.79 16.84 7.11
N ALA A 132 -25.31 17.17 5.93
CA ALA A 132 -24.53 17.87 4.93
C ALA A 132 -24.06 19.21 5.54
N GLY A 133 -22.73 19.36 5.66
CA GLY A 133 -22.08 20.62 6.01
C GLY A 133 -21.89 21.50 4.79
#